data_AF-A0AA38YQF3-F1
#
_entry.id   AF-A0AA38YQF3-F1
#
_cell.length_a   1.000
_cell.length_b   1.000
_cell.length_c   1.000
_cell.angle_alpha   90.00
_cell.angle_beta   90.00
_cell.angle_gamma   90.00
#
_symmetry.space_group_name_H-M   'P 1'
#
loop_
_entity.id
_entity.type
_entity.pdbx_description
1 polymer ?
#
loop_
_entity_poly.entity_id
_entity_poly.type
_entity_poly.pdbx_seq_one_letter_code
_entity_poly.pdbx_strand_id
1 'polypeptide(L)'
;MGLAQQILENLSAQRKRRWAVKMAVAETSDRLSAFLSSGIYRLESCNAVFIDPVRVLNRSYSRFRVSPSMYYSRFFDSKQEDQESRFSSNSRKRKRKEKQPHALNERERSADERHQEARPLLLKAHESLLEATDLLSVICNLRNDVCSLTESEESLPRVEQSFVELGRVWQAPLYEIILHFHQHCNPSGDGSSPLIRYKEERVIPIFNNLVVNETSDNVEAEFLNSRYVIPRESCFYMSDLRQIHNLIPAESDCGFSLIVVDPPWENKSASQKLVYSTLPNRYFLSLPIKKLTHTEGALIALWVTNREKLRGFVEKELFPAWGVSYAATFYWLKVKSDGSLISDLDLFHHRPYECLLLGYCHGEGMDSEYQSRLKPLQDNQVIISIPGDYSRKPPIGELLMEYVPELKPARCIELFAREMLAGWISWGNEPLHFQELRYFRGTREKG
;
A
#
# COMPACT_ATOMS: atom_id res chain seq x y z
N MET A 1 -35.36 -54.04 14.49
CA MET A 1 -34.19 -53.42 15.16
C MET A 1 -33.35 -52.57 14.21
N GLY A 2 -32.98 -53.02 13.01
CA GLY A 2 -32.09 -52.25 12.09
C GLY A 2 -32.66 -50.94 11.52
N LEU A 3 -33.97 -50.86 11.25
CA LEU A 3 -34.58 -49.69 10.59
C LEU A 3 -34.64 -48.44 11.49
N ALA A 4 -34.86 -48.61 12.79
CA ALA A 4 -34.87 -47.52 13.76
C ALA A 4 -33.45 -46.94 13.99
N GLN A 5 -32.43 -47.79 13.94
CA GLN A 5 -31.04 -47.39 14.11
C GLN A 5 -30.53 -46.58 12.91
N GLN A 6 -30.91 -46.98 11.68
CA GLN A 6 -30.63 -46.23 10.45
C GLN A 6 -31.25 -44.82 10.45
N ILE A 7 -32.47 -44.67 10.99
CA ILE A 7 -33.15 -43.37 11.10
C ILE A 7 -32.44 -42.46 12.11
N LEU A 8 -32.00 -43.02 13.25
CA LEU A 8 -31.28 -42.27 14.27
C LEU A 8 -29.92 -41.75 13.76
N GLU A 9 -29.20 -42.58 13.00
CA GLU A 9 -27.92 -42.19 12.38
C GLU A 9 -28.11 -41.10 11.32
N ASN A 10 -29.15 -41.19 10.49
CA ASN A 10 -29.47 -40.16 9.50
C ASN A 10 -29.85 -38.82 10.15
N LEU A 11 -30.64 -38.84 11.23
CA LEU A 11 -31.00 -37.64 11.98
C LEU A 11 -29.78 -37.01 12.69
N SER A 12 -28.87 -37.83 13.21
CA SER A 12 -27.59 -37.38 13.78
C SER A 12 -26.68 -36.74 12.72
N ALA A 13 -26.55 -37.36 11.54
CA ALA A 13 -25.80 -36.82 10.41
C ALA A 13 -26.39 -35.50 9.90
N GLN A 14 -27.73 -35.40 9.79
CA GLN A 14 -28.41 -34.15 9.43
C GLN A 14 -28.23 -33.05 10.47
N ARG A 15 -28.27 -33.38 11.77
CA ARG A 15 -27.98 -32.42 12.85
C ARG A 15 -26.55 -31.91 12.78
N LYS A 16 -25.56 -32.81 12.59
CA LYS A 16 -24.15 -32.44 12.40
C LYS A 16 -23.94 -31.53 11.20
N ARG A 17 -24.59 -31.83 10.06
CA ARG A 17 -24.56 -30.96 8.86
C ARG A 17 -25.17 -29.58 9.12
N ARG A 18 -26.34 -29.51 9.77
CA ARG A 18 -26.98 -28.22 10.12
C ARG A 18 -26.15 -27.40 11.09
N TRP A 19 -25.49 -28.04 12.06
CA TRP A 19 -24.56 -27.38 12.97
C TRP A 19 -23.32 -26.87 12.26
N ALA A 20 -22.71 -27.68 11.39
CA ALA A 20 -21.55 -27.27 10.59
C ALA A 20 -21.88 -26.07 9.67
N VAL A 21 -23.04 -26.08 9.01
CA VAL A 21 -23.50 -24.94 8.19
C VAL A 21 -23.71 -23.69 9.04
N LYS A 22 -24.33 -23.81 10.22
CA LYS A 22 -24.50 -22.65 11.12
C LYS A 22 -23.17 -22.09 11.61
N MET A 23 -22.21 -22.94 11.95
CA MET A 23 -20.87 -22.50 12.36
C MET A 23 -20.13 -21.82 11.22
N ALA A 24 -20.16 -22.38 10.01
CA ALA A 24 -19.53 -21.77 8.84
C ALA A 24 -20.13 -20.39 8.52
N VAL A 25 -21.45 -20.22 8.63
CA VAL A 25 -22.12 -18.93 8.41
C VAL A 25 -21.79 -17.90 9.50
N ALA A 26 -21.67 -18.33 10.76
CA ALA A 26 -21.25 -17.44 11.84
C ALA A 26 -19.80 -16.99 11.64
N GLU A 27 -18.93 -17.91 11.23
CA GLU A 27 -17.51 -17.64 11.00
C GLU A 27 -17.27 -16.75 9.77
N THR A 28 -18.04 -16.91 8.69
CA THR A 28 -17.97 -15.99 7.54
C THR A 28 -18.46 -14.59 7.90
N SER A 29 -19.53 -14.48 8.70
CA SER A 29 -20.01 -13.21 9.23
C SER A 29 -18.97 -12.51 10.11
N ASP A 30 -18.30 -13.26 10.99
CA ASP A 30 -17.25 -12.71 11.86
C ASP A 30 -16.05 -12.20 11.05
N ARG A 31 -15.61 -12.94 10.02
CA ARG A 31 -14.53 -12.51 9.12
C ARG A 31 -14.89 -11.29 8.30
N LEU A 32 -16.11 -11.22 7.78
CA LEU A 32 -16.56 -10.05 7.03
C LEU A 32 -16.63 -8.83 7.95
N SER A 33 -17.07 -8.99 9.20
CA SER A 33 -17.05 -7.92 10.20
C SER A 33 -15.63 -7.43 10.53
N ALA A 34 -14.68 -8.36 10.65
CA ALA A 34 -13.27 -8.05 10.83
C ALA A 34 -12.69 -7.32 9.61
N PHE A 35 -13.07 -7.70 8.39
CA PHE A 35 -12.69 -6.99 7.18
C PHE A 35 -13.29 -5.59 7.09
N LEU A 36 -14.57 -5.42 7.42
CA LEU A 36 -15.24 -4.12 7.36
C LEU A 36 -14.62 -3.10 8.32
N SER A 37 -14.07 -3.57 9.45
CA SER A 37 -13.39 -2.75 10.46
C SER A 37 -11.90 -2.54 10.18
N SER A 38 -11.17 -3.59 9.77
CA SER A 38 -9.71 -3.51 9.59
C SER A 38 -9.28 -3.13 8.17
N GLY A 39 -10.08 -3.50 7.15
CA GLY A 39 -9.71 -3.46 5.74
C GLY A 39 -8.92 -4.68 5.26
N ILE A 40 -8.70 -5.68 6.11
CA ILE A 40 -7.89 -6.87 5.80
C ILE A 40 -8.77 -8.13 5.93
N TYR A 41 -8.79 -8.96 4.89
CA TYR A 41 -9.48 -10.24 4.86
C TYR A 41 -8.46 -11.37 4.61
N ARG A 42 -8.34 -12.32 5.54
CA ARG A 42 -7.43 -13.47 5.38
C ARG A 42 -8.17 -14.63 4.70
N LEU A 43 -7.61 -15.16 3.62
CA LEU A 43 -8.13 -16.34 2.91
C LEU A 43 -7.58 -17.59 3.59
N GLU A 44 -8.41 -18.57 3.96
CA GLU A 44 -7.94 -19.73 4.75
C GLU A 44 -7.32 -20.85 3.93
N SER A 45 -7.81 -21.04 2.70
CA SER A 45 -7.39 -22.12 1.81
C SER A 45 -5.97 -21.93 1.28
N CYS A 46 -5.39 -20.73 1.44
CA CYS A 46 -4.08 -20.37 0.94
C CYS A 46 -3.39 -19.32 1.82
N ASN A 47 -2.06 -19.17 1.68
CA ASN A 47 -1.31 -18.08 2.31
C ASN A 47 -1.57 -16.76 1.56
N ALA A 48 -2.80 -16.27 1.61
CA ALA A 48 -3.20 -15.06 0.91
C ALA A 48 -4.11 -14.17 1.74
N VAL A 49 -3.99 -12.86 1.50
CA VAL A 49 -4.78 -11.83 2.18
C VAL A 49 -5.30 -10.84 1.15
N PHE A 50 -6.56 -10.45 1.27
CA PHE A 50 -7.12 -9.34 0.53
C PHE A 50 -7.05 -8.06 1.38
N ILE A 51 -6.57 -6.97 0.80
CA ILE A 51 -6.51 -5.65 1.42
C ILE A 51 -7.42 -4.71 0.64
N ASP A 52 -8.26 -3.97 1.37
CA ASP A 52 -8.91 -2.75 0.90
C ASP A 52 -8.11 -1.53 1.39
N PRO A 53 -7.23 -0.95 0.55
CA PRO A 53 -6.38 0.17 0.95
C PRO A 53 -7.14 1.33 1.55
N VAL A 54 -8.33 1.67 1.03
CA VAL A 54 -9.10 2.83 1.50
C VAL A 54 -9.52 2.64 2.95
N ARG A 55 -9.98 1.43 3.31
CA ARG A 55 -10.31 1.10 4.71
C ARG A 55 -9.09 1.15 5.62
N VAL A 56 -7.98 0.55 5.20
CA VAL A 56 -6.74 0.54 5.99
C VAL A 56 -6.24 1.97 6.21
N LEU A 57 -6.18 2.79 5.15
CA LEU A 57 -5.75 4.19 5.24
C LEU A 57 -6.66 5.02 6.14
N ASN A 58 -7.98 4.82 6.06
CA ASN A 58 -8.96 5.54 6.89
C ASN A 58 -8.76 5.32 8.39
N ARG A 59 -8.00 4.31 8.84
CA ARG A 59 -7.65 4.13 10.27
C ARG A 59 -6.59 5.12 10.76
N SER A 60 -5.87 5.74 9.82
CA SER A 60 -4.92 6.82 10.10
C SER A 60 -5.62 8.17 10.32
N TYR A 61 -6.89 8.28 9.96
CA TYR A 61 -7.63 9.55 9.95
C TYR A 61 -8.90 9.50 10.81
N SER A 62 -9.01 10.44 11.74
CA SER A 62 -10.20 10.66 12.61
C SER A 62 -11.26 11.56 11.97
N ARG A 63 -10.86 12.69 11.38
CA ARG A 63 -11.76 13.75 10.84
C ARG A 63 -11.94 13.72 9.33
N PHE A 64 -11.08 12.98 8.66
CA PHE A 64 -11.08 12.86 7.21
C PHE A 64 -11.25 11.40 6.84
N ARG A 65 -11.82 11.17 5.66
CA ARG A 65 -11.83 9.85 5.03
C ARG A 65 -11.32 9.96 3.61
N VAL A 66 -10.37 9.10 3.25
CA VAL A 66 -9.91 8.91 1.89
C VAL A 66 -11.11 8.57 1.01
N SER A 67 -11.29 9.34 -0.06
CA SER A 67 -12.37 9.20 -1.02
C SER A 67 -12.13 7.97 -1.90
N PRO A 68 -13.00 6.94 -1.87
CA PRO A 68 -12.80 5.73 -2.68
C PRO A 68 -12.73 6.03 -4.18
N SER A 69 -13.52 7.00 -4.67
CA SER A 69 -13.53 7.41 -6.07
C SER A 69 -12.22 8.04 -6.53
N MET A 70 -11.51 8.73 -5.63
CA MET A 70 -10.21 9.34 -5.91
C MET A 70 -9.07 8.32 -5.76
N TYR A 71 -9.17 7.41 -4.79
CA TYR A 71 -8.19 6.33 -4.63
C TYR A 71 -8.22 5.37 -5.83
N TYR A 72 -9.42 4.89 -6.20
CA TYR A 72 -9.65 3.98 -7.32
C TYR A 72 -9.92 4.74 -8.63
N SER A 73 -9.08 5.73 -8.94
CA SER A 73 -9.21 6.55 -10.16
C SER A 73 -9.05 5.72 -11.45
N ARG A 74 -8.33 4.59 -11.37
CA ARG A 74 -8.15 3.63 -12.46
C ARG A 74 -9.03 2.41 -12.33
N PHE A 75 -10.33 2.65 -12.38
CA PHE A 75 -11.27 1.55 -12.51
C PHE A 75 -11.07 0.87 -13.86
N PHE A 76 -10.56 -0.37 -13.85
CA PHE A 76 -10.59 -1.21 -15.03
C PHE A 76 -12.03 -1.69 -15.19
N ASP A 77 -12.86 -0.96 -15.93
CA ASP A 77 -14.22 -1.38 -16.21
C ASP A 77 -14.21 -2.78 -16.83
N SER A 78 -15.02 -3.69 -16.27
CA SER A 78 -15.33 -4.95 -16.93
C SER A 78 -16.12 -4.59 -18.18
N LYS A 79 -15.54 -4.83 -19.37
CA LYS A 79 -16.32 -4.68 -20.60
C LYS A 79 -17.48 -5.67 -20.53
N GLN A 80 -18.71 -5.16 -20.54
CA GLN A 80 -19.84 -5.95 -21.00
C GLN A 80 -19.54 -6.34 -22.46
N GLU A 81 -19.30 -7.63 -22.70
CA GLU A 81 -19.43 -8.21 -24.04
C GLU A 81 -20.92 -8.28 -24.39
N ASP A 82 -21.53 -7.12 -24.64
CA ASP A 82 -22.86 -7.01 -25.24
C ASP A 82 -22.90 -5.78 -26.15
N GLN A 83 -22.21 -5.90 -27.28
CA GLN A 83 -22.67 -5.25 -28.52
C GLN A 83 -22.35 -6.18 -29.69
N GLU A 84 -23.38 -6.93 -30.08
CA GLU A 84 -23.51 -7.49 -31.42
C GLU A 84 -23.24 -6.42 -32.49
N SER A 85 -22.32 -6.78 -33.40
CA SER A 85 -22.37 -6.49 -34.82
C SER A 85 -22.97 -5.15 -35.29
N ARG A 86 -22.16 -4.09 -35.34
CA ARG A 86 -22.17 -3.15 -36.48
C ARG A 86 -20.74 -2.75 -36.84
N PHE A 87 -20.07 -3.64 -37.57
CA PHE A 87 -18.84 -3.28 -38.28
C PHE A 87 -19.15 -2.27 -39.38
N SER A 88 -18.83 -1.00 -39.11
CA SER A 88 -18.51 -0.02 -40.15
C SER A 88 -17.15 -0.41 -40.74
N SER A 89 -17.19 -0.91 -41.97
CA SER A 89 -16.03 -1.22 -42.79
C SER A 89 -15.33 0.07 -43.19
N ASN A 90 -14.20 0.41 -42.57
CA ASN A 90 -13.04 1.03 -43.23
C ASN A 90 -11.90 1.30 -42.24
N SER A 91 -11.01 0.33 -42.04
CA SER A 91 -9.60 0.63 -41.85
C SER A 91 -8.76 -0.53 -42.36
N ARG A 92 -7.74 -0.21 -43.15
CA ARG A 92 -6.84 -1.17 -43.80
C ARG A 92 -6.13 -2.02 -42.74
N LYS A 93 -6.57 -3.28 -42.59
CA LYS A 93 -5.89 -4.31 -41.78
C LYS A 93 -4.45 -4.48 -42.29
N ARG A 94 -3.48 -3.84 -41.64
CA ARG A 94 -2.08 -4.29 -41.68
C ARG A 94 -2.06 -5.70 -41.06
N LYS A 95 -1.83 -6.73 -41.88
CA LYS A 95 -1.54 -8.09 -41.40
C LYS A 95 -0.36 -8.02 -40.43
N ARG A 96 -0.63 -8.10 -39.12
CA ARG A 96 0.41 -8.29 -38.11
C ARG A 96 0.94 -9.70 -38.32
N LYS A 97 2.16 -9.81 -38.88
CA LYS A 97 2.90 -11.09 -38.97
C LYS A 97 2.85 -11.76 -37.59
N GLU A 98 2.41 -13.02 -37.53
CA GLU A 98 2.67 -13.89 -36.38
C GLU A 98 4.17 -13.81 -36.08
N LYS A 99 4.51 -13.34 -34.88
CA LYS A 99 5.90 -13.33 -34.44
C LYS A 99 6.28 -14.79 -34.17
N GLN A 100 7.31 -15.26 -34.88
CA GLN A 100 8.03 -16.50 -34.57
C GLN A 100 8.37 -16.55 -33.07
N PRO A 101 8.35 -17.75 -32.44
CA PRO A 101 8.70 -17.88 -31.03
C PRO A 101 10.12 -17.34 -30.82
N HIS A 102 10.21 -16.22 -30.10
CA HIS A 102 11.48 -15.59 -29.78
C HIS A 102 12.20 -16.47 -28.75
N ALA A 103 13.40 -16.95 -29.07
CA ALA A 103 14.22 -17.66 -28.09
C ALA A 103 14.56 -16.69 -26.95
N LEU A 104 14.06 -17.00 -25.75
CA LEU A 104 14.29 -16.18 -24.56
C LEU A 104 15.78 -16.11 -24.26
N ASN A 105 16.28 -14.91 -23.96
CA ASN A 105 17.64 -14.76 -23.45
C ASN A 105 17.77 -15.36 -22.04
N GLU A 106 18.99 -15.55 -21.54
CA GLU A 106 19.23 -16.16 -20.22
C GLU A 106 18.48 -15.46 -19.09
N ARG A 107 18.47 -14.12 -19.09
CA ARG A 107 17.74 -13.34 -18.08
C ARG A 107 16.23 -13.49 -18.21
N GLU A 108 15.75 -13.63 -19.42
CA GLU A 108 14.33 -13.86 -19.68
C GLU A 108 13.91 -15.26 -19.22
N ARG A 109 14.75 -16.28 -19.39
CA ARG A 109 14.52 -17.61 -18.85
C ARG A 109 14.47 -17.61 -17.33
N SER A 110 15.42 -16.97 -16.66
CA SER A 110 15.39 -16.86 -15.19
C SER A 110 14.19 -16.04 -14.68
N ALA A 111 13.75 -15.02 -15.43
CA ALA A 111 12.51 -14.29 -15.12
C ALA A 111 11.26 -15.16 -15.29
N ASP A 112 11.30 -16.13 -16.21
CA ASP A 112 10.22 -17.08 -16.43
C ASP A 112 10.21 -18.18 -15.36
N GLU A 113 11.36 -18.73 -15.01
CA GLU A 113 11.53 -19.72 -13.95
C GLU A 113 10.92 -19.23 -12.62
N ARG A 114 11.29 -18.02 -12.17
CA ARG A 114 10.69 -17.40 -10.97
C ARG A 114 9.18 -17.21 -11.09
N HIS A 115 8.68 -16.97 -12.29
CA HIS A 115 7.25 -16.86 -12.48
C HIS A 115 6.56 -18.21 -12.43
N GLN A 116 7.15 -19.26 -12.97
CA GLN A 116 6.61 -20.61 -12.84
C GLN A 116 6.54 -21.06 -11.38
N GLU A 117 7.47 -20.60 -10.54
CA GLU A 117 7.41 -20.79 -9.08
C GLU A 117 6.25 -20.00 -8.42
N ALA A 118 6.09 -18.72 -8.78
CA ALA A 118 5.03 -17.87 -8.21
C ALA A 118 3.61 -18.21 -8.73
N ARG A 119 3.49 -18.66 -9.98
CA ARG A 119 2.24 -18.88 -10.70
C ARG A 119 1.22 -19.76 -9.97
N PRO A 120 1.55 -20.96 -9.46
CA PRO A 120 0.57 -21.79 -8.75
C PRO A 120 0.05 -21.12 -7.47
N LEU A 121 0.88 -20.33 -6.78
CA LEU A 121 0.50 -19.60 -5.58
C LEU A 121 -0.49 -18.48 -5.92
N LEU A 122 -0.20 -17.73 -6.99
CA LEU A 122 -1.06 -16.64 -7.48
C LEU A 122 -2.41 -17.17 -7.97
N LEU A 123 -2.42 -18.28 -8.71
CA LEU A 123 -3.65 -18.93 -9.16
C LEU A 123 -4.50 -19.41 -8.00
N LYS A 124 -3.89 -20.12 -7.03
CA LYS A 124 -4.59 -20.61 -5.85
C LYS A 124 -5.19 -19.46 -5.02
N ALA A 125 -4.44 -18.36 -4.87
CA ALA A 125 -4.92 -17.16 -4.19
C ALA A 125 -6.07 -16.50 -4.94
N HIS A 126 -6.01 -16.44 -6.28
CA HIS A 126 -7.07 -15.91 -7.13
C HIS A 126 -8.34 -16.78 -7.09
N GLU A 127 -8.22 -18.09 -7.18
CA GLU A 127 -9.34 -19.04 -7.03
C GLU A 127 -10.00 -18.88 -5.65
N SER A 128 -9.20 -18.77 -4.59
CA SER A 128 -9.71 -18.56 -3.23
C SER A 128 -10.45 -17.24 -3.07
N LEU A 129 -10.02 -16.17 -3.76
CA LEU A 129 -10.76 -14.91 -3.82
C LEU A 129 -12.11 -15.09 -4.52
N LEU A 130 -12.15 -15.85 -5.63
CA LEU A 130 -13.38 -16.10 -6.38
C LEU A 130 -14.39 -16.95 -5.60
N GLU A 131 -13.92 -17.85 -4.75
CA GLU A 131 -14.75 -18.63 -3.83
C GLU A 131 -15.35 -17.78 -2.70
N ALA A 132 -14.70 -16.67 -2.32
CA ALA A 132 -15.15 -15.77 -1.27
C ALA A 132 -16.26 -14.82 -1.75
N THR A 133 -17.44 -15.36 -2.07
CA THR A 133 -18.58 -14.61 -2.64
C THR A 133 -19.04 -13.43 -1.79
N ASP A 134 -19.02 -13.58 -0.46
CA ASP A 134 -19.41 -12.52 0.48
C ASP A 134 -18.48 -11.31 0.36
N LEU A 135 -17.17 -11.56 0.28
CA LEU A 135 -16.16 -10.53 0.09
C LEU A 135 -16.31 -9.89 -1.30
N LEU A 136 -16.47 -10.67 -2.37
CA LEU A 136 -16.67 -10.15 -3.72
C LEU A 136 -17.87 -9.20 -3.82
N SER A 137 -18.97 -9.51 -3.13
CA SER A 137 -20.16 -8.65 -3.11
C SER A 137 -19.86 -7.25 -2.53
N VAL A 138 -18.93 -7.16 -1.58
CA VAL A 138 -18.46 -5.90 -1.01
C VAL A 138 -17.44 -5.23 -1.94
N ILE A 139 -16.49 -6.00 -2.48
CA ILE A 139 -15.43 -5.49 -3.37
C ILE A 139 -16.01 -4.79 -4.60
N CYS A 140 -17.05 -5.38 -5.22
CA CYS A 140 -17.71 -4.82 -6.40
C CYS A 140 -18.26 -3.39 -6.17
N ASN A 141 -18.56 -3.03 -4.93
CA ASN A 141 -19.16 -1.74 -4.57
C ASN A 141 -18.17 -0.78 -3.90
N LEU A 142 -16.88 -1.09 -3.80
CA LEU A 142 -15.90 -0.25 -3.09
C LEU A 142 -15.75 1.16 -3.66
N ARG A 143 -16.02 1.36 -4.96
CA ARG A 143 -16.03 2.70 -5.58
C ARG A 143 -17.31 3.47 -5.28
N ASN A 144 -18.43 2.75 -5.15
CA ASN A 144 -19.77 3.30 -5.05
C ASN A 144 -20.16 3.44 -3.58
N ASP A 145 -19.61 4.46 -2.92
CA ASP A 145 -20.12 4.81 -1.59
C ASP A 145 -21.44 5.57 -1.75
N VAL A 146 -22.53 4.98 -1.25
CA VAL A 146 -23.88 5.53 -1.26
C VAL A 146 -23.95 6.68 -0.26
N CYS A 147 -23.51 7.85 -0.68
CA CYS A 147 -23.88 9.13 -0.07
C CYS A 147 -23.71 10.24 -1.10
N SER A 148 -24.84 10.65 -1.65
CA SER A 148 -25.01 11.78 -2.56
C SER A 148 -24.57 13.08 -1.89
N LEU A 149 -23.57 13.75 -2.46
CA LEU A 149 -23.35 15.18 -2.25
C LEU A 149 -23.05 15.85 -3.59
N THR A 150 -24.03 16.65 -4.00
CA THR A 150 -23.92 17.97 -4.64
C THR A 150 -22.54 18.33 -5.15
N GLU A 151 -22.40 18.31 -6.47
CA GLU A 151 -21.40 19.07 -7.21
C GLU A 151 -21.55 20.55 -6.86
N SER A 152 -20.66 21.07 -6.03
CA SER A 152 -20.56 22.50 -5.75
C SER A 152 -19.14 22.81 -5.30
N GLU A 153 -18.22 22.90 -6.25
CA GLU A 153 -17.18 23.94 -6.26
C GLU A 153 -16.47 23.88 -7.62
N GLU A 154 -16.63 24.96 -8.39
CA GLU A 154 -15.95 25.18 -9.66
C GLU A 154 -14.43 25.11 -9.44
N SER A 155 -13.79 24.12 -10.04
CA SER A 155 -12.33 23.97 -9.95
C SER A 155 -11.66 25.03 -10.83
N LEU A 156 -11.05 26.02 -10.18
CA LEU A 156 -10.05 26.88 -10.82
C LEU A 156 -8.94 25.99 -11.41
N PRO A 157 -8.36 26.34 -12.57
CA PRO A 157 -7.22 25.62 -13.12
C PRO A 157 -6.02 25.78 -12.16
N ARG A 158 -5.83 24.80 -11.28
CA ARG A 158 -4.68 24.75 -10.37
C ARG A 158 -3.51 24.12 -11.10
N VAL A 159 -2.38 24.82 -11.05
CA VAL A 159 -1.09 24.30 -11.49
C VAL A 159 -0.72 23.15 -10.53
N GLU A 160 -0.65 21.92 -11.04
CA GLU A 160 -0.15 20.78 -10.28
C GLU A 160 1.34 21.05 -9.98
N GLN A 161 1.64 21.31 -8.72
CA GLN A 161 2.99 21.69 -8.30
C GLN A 161 3.86 20.45 -8.15
N SER A 162 5.00 20.42 -8.84
CA SER A 162 5.98 19.35 -8.67
C SER A 162 6.86 19.64 -7.47
N PHE A 163 6.64 18.91 -6.35
CA PHE A 163 7.53 18.97 -5.19
C PHE A 163 8.98 18.63 -5.54
N VAL A 164 9.19 17.75 -6.54
CA VAL A 164 10.52 17.38 -7.04
C VAL A 164 11.24 18.59 -7.67
N GLU A 165 10.53 19.41 -8.44
CA GLU A 165 11.12 20.62 -9.04
C GLU A 165 11.39 21.69 -7.98
N LEU A 166 10.44 21.91 -7.07
CA LEU A 166 10.57 22.86 -5.96
C LEU A 166 11.71 22.48 -5.01
N GLY A 167 11.93 21.19 -4.75
CA GLY A 167 13.01 20.71 -3.89
C GLY A 167 14.40 20.83 -4.52
N ARG A 168 14.51 21.06 -5.83
CA ARG A 168 15.79 21.19 -6.55
C ARG A 168 16.29 22.62 -6.66
N VAL A 169 15.43 23.61 -6.45
CA VAL A 169 15.85 25.02 -6.52
C VAL A 169 16.62 25.42 -5.26
N TRP A 170 17.52 26.38 -5.39
CA TRP A 170 18.31 26.85 -4.24
C TRP A 170 17.43 27.51 -3.16
N GLN A 171 16.25 28.02 -3.53
CA GLN A 171 15.25 28.55 -2.60
C GLN A 171 14.47 27.45 -1.86
N ALA A 172 14.70 26.16 -2.12
CA ALA A 172 13.94 25.08 -1.49
C ALA A 172 13.81 25.22 0.04
N PRO A 173 14.89 25.54 0.80
CA PRO A 173 14.80 25.71 2.25
C PRO A 173 13.97 26.91 2.73
N LEU A 174 13.60 27.84 1.84
CA LEU A 174 12.80 29.03 2.15
C LEU A 174 11.30 28.78 2.01
N TYR A 175 10.90 27.65 1.42
CA TYR A 175 9.50 27.29 1.32
C TYR A 175 8.98 26.79 2.67
N GLU A 176 7.92 27.42 3.15
CA GLU A 176 7.31 27.12 4.43
C GLU A 176 5.93 26.47 4.24
N ILE A 177 5.64 25.49 5.09
CA ILE A 177 4.32 24.88 5.25
C ILE A 177 3.71 25.39 6.54
N ILE A 178 2.42 25.70 6.51
CA ILE A 178 1.65 26.16 7.67
C ILE A 178 0.84 24.98 8.18
N LEU A 179 1.01 24.63 9.45
CA LEU A 179 0.24 23.57 10.12
C LEU A 179 -0.85 24.20 10.99
N HIS A 180 -2.10 23.80 10.79
CA HIS A 180 -3.24 24.34 11.51
C HIS A 180 -3.75 23.36 12.58
N PHE A 181 -3.46 23.65 13.85
CA PHE A 181 -3.86 22.81 14.97
C PHE A 181 -5.23 23.23 15.52
N HIS A 182 -6.09 22.23 15.73
CA HIS A 182 -7.43 22.41 16.29
C HIS A 182 -7.45 22.05 17.77
N GLN A 183 -8.27 22.76 18.55
CA GLN A 183 -8.58 22.36 19.92
C GLN A 183 -10.07 22.06 20.04
N HIS A 184 -10.43 20.95 20.68
CA HIS A 184 -11.81 20.68 21.09
C HIS A 184 -12.22 21.71 22.14
N CYS A 185 -12.95 22.76 21.73
CA CYS A 185 -13.73 23.55 22.65
C CYS A 185 -15.03 22.79 22.91
N ASN A 186 -15.28 22.38 24.16
CA ASN A 186 -16.64 21.99 24.55
C ASN A 186 -17.58 23.16 24.21
N PRO A 187 -18.70 22.92 23.49
CA PRO A 187 -19.59 24.00 23.13
C PRO A 187 -20.25 24.54 24.38
N SER A 188 -19.79 25.71 24.85
CA SER A 188 -20.56 26.54 25.77
C SER A 188 -21.73 27.14 24.99
N GLY A 189 -22.82 26.37 24.92
CA GLY A 189 -24.22 26.80 24.92
C GLY A 189 -24.63 28.09 24.20
N ASP A 190 -24.09 28.41 23.02
CA ASP A 190 -24.69 29.47 22.21
C ASP A 190 -24.67 29.14 20.71
N GLY A 191 -25.85 29.19 20.11
CA GLY A 191 -26.21 28.63 18.81
C GLY A 191 -25.67 29.37 17.59
N SER A 192 -24.35 29.56 17.54
CA SER A 192 -23.64 30.10 16.38
C SER A 192 -23.01 28.96 15.58
N SER A 193 -23.14 28.97 14.25
CA SER A 193 -22.52 28.01 13.32
C SER A 193 -21.04 27.74 13.67
N PRO A 194 -20.53 26.50 13.53
CA PRO A 194 -19.16 26.19 13.90
C PRO A 194 -18.19 26.81 12.89
N LEU A 195 -17.78 28.06 13.14
CA LEU A 195 -16.59 28.64 12.57
C LEU A 195 -15.40 27.85 13.11
N ILE A 196 -14.79 27.03 12.26
CA ILE A 196 -13.52 26.35 12.55
C ILE A 196 -12.51 27.43 12.96
N ARG A 197 -12.22 27.54 14.27
CA ARG A 197 -11.20 28.44 14.81
C ARG A 197 -9.93 27.65 15.04
N TYR A 198 -8.93 27.87 14.18
CA TYR A 198 -7.56 27.42 14.43
C TYR A 198 -7.02 28.17 15.66
N LYS A 199 -6.47 27.45 16.63
CA LYS A 199 -5.95 28.06 17.86
C LYS A 199 -4.46 28.34 17.77
N GLU A 200 -3.74 27.50 17.03
CA GLU A 200 -2.28 27.59 16.87
C GLU A 200 -1.91 27.24 15.43
N GLU A 201 -1.08 28.08 14.84
CA GLU A 201 -0.46 27.86 13.54
C GLU A 201 1.04 27.71 13.73
N ARG A 202 1.61 26.67 13.13
CA ARG A 202 3.06 26.45 13.12
C ARG A 202 3.57 26.58 11.70
N VAL A 203 4.44 27.55 11.48
CA VAL A 203 5.11 27.78 10.20
C VAL A 203 6.47 27.10 10.26
N ILE A 204 6.74 26.19 9.32
CA ILE A 204 7.95 25.36 9.32
C ILE A 204 8.49 25.26 7.89
N PRO A 205 9.82 25.29 7.67
CA PRO A 205 10.40 24.90 6.39
C PRO A 205 9.96 23.50 5.98
N ILE A 206 9.50 23.35 4.74
CA ILE A 206 8.92 22.09 4.24
C ILE A 206 10.00 21.15 3.68
N PHE A 207 11.07 21.68 3.09
CA PHE A 207 12.17 20.91 2.50
C PHE A 207 13.37 20.79 3.45
N ASN A 208 14.02 19.63 3.45
CA ASN A 208 15.21 19.32 4.27
C ASN A 208 15.00 19.53 5.78
N ASN A 209 13.76 19.42 6.23
CA ASN A 209 13.39 19.58 7.62
C ASN A 209 12.33 18.52 7.99
N LEU A 210 12.32 18.12 9.26
CA LEU A 210 11.34 17.18 9.78
C LEU A 210 10.06 17.93 10.16
N VAL A 211 8.97 17.64 9.47
CA VAL A 211 7.65 18.16 9.79
C VAL A 211 6.89 17.10 10.57
N VAL A 212 6.42 17.45 11.76
CA VAL A 212 5.89 16.50 12.74
C VAL A 212 4.47 16.89 13.14
N ASN A 213 3.55 15.94 13.09
CA ASN A 213 2.28 15.99 13.79
C ASN A 213 2.34 15.05 15.01
N GLU A 214 2.60 15.61 16.18
CA GLU A 214 2.65 14.88 17.46
C GLU A 214 1.27 14.68 18.08
N THR A 215 0.22 15.26 17.48
CA THR A 215 -1.12 15.22 18.06
C THR A 215 -1.81 13.90 17.75
N SER A 216 -2.78 13.55 18.58
CA SER A 216 -3.65 12.38 18.40
C SER A 216 -4.73 12.58 17.33
N ASP A 217 -4.78 13.74 16.67
CA ASP A 217 -5.74 14.10 15.62
C ASP A 217 -4.98 14.47 14.32
N ASN A 218 -5.72 14.60 13.21
CA ASN A 218 -5.16 15.03 11.94
C ASN A 218 -4.96 16.54 11.94
N VAL A 219 -3.90 16.97 11.27
CA VAL A 219 -3.58 18.38 11.09
C VAL A 219 -3.79 18.76 9.64
N GLU A 220 -4.57 19.81 9.41
CA GLU A 220 -4.63 20.44 8.09
C GLU A 220 -3.38 21.29 7.90
N ALA A 221 -2.77 21.20 6.73
CA ALA A 221 -1.59 21.95 6.39
C ALA A 221 -1.80 22.73 5.09
N GLU A 222 -1.23 23.92 4.99
CA GLU A 222 -1.29 24.75 3.80
C GLU A 222 0.11 25.00 3.23
N PHE A 223 0.26 24.77 1.93
CA PHE A 223 1.49 25.03 1.18
C PHE A 223 1.16 25.53 -0.23
N LEU A 224 1.68 26.71 -0.60
CA LEU A 224 1.49 27.34 -1.93
C LEU A 224 0.02 27.29 -2.42
N ASN A 225 -0.90 27.72 -1.54
CA ASN A 225 -2.36 27.71 -1.70
C ASN A 225 -3.02 26.32 -1.73
N SER A 226 -2.28 25.21 -1.66
CA SER A 226 -2.83 23.86 -1.58
C SER A 226 -2.97 23.40 -0.14
N ARG A 227 -4.05 22.68 0.15
CA ARG A 227 -4.32 22.11 1.48
C ARG A 227 -4.02 20.63 1.51
N TYR A 228 -3.42 20.19 2.60
CA TYR A 228 -2.98 18.83 2.83
C TYR A 228 -3.49 18.33 4.19
N VAL A 229 -3.64 17.01 4.33
CA VAL A 229 -4.03 16.36 5.58
C VAL A 229 -2.85 15.53 6.09
N ILE A 230 -2.35 15.87 7.27
CA ILE A 230 -1.28 15.14 7.95
C ILE A 230 -1.90 14.21 8.99
N PRO A 231 -1.68 12.88 8.91
CA PRO A 231 -2.20 11.93 9.89
C PRO A 231 -1.70 12.19 11.30
N ARG A 232 -2.43 11.69 12.31
CA ARG A 232 -1.99 11.71 13.72
C ARG A 232 -0.65 10.99 13.92
N GLU A 233 0.13 11.46 14.89
CA GLU A 233 1.39 10.84 15.33
C GLU A 233 2.35 10.51 14.15
N SER A 234 2.36 11.33 13.10
CA SER A 234 3.11 11.06 11.88
C SER A 234 4.11 12.18 11.58
N CYS A 235 5.17 11.81 10.85
CA CYS A 235 6.19 12.76 10.44
C CYS A 235 6.46 12.60 8.95
N PHE A 236 6.87 13.67 8.28
CA PHE A 236 7.53 13.54 7.00
C PHE A 236 8.81 14.35 6.94
N TYR A 237 9.75 13.87 6.12
CA TYR A 237 10.97 14.57 5.80
C TYR A 237 11.12 14.61 4.28
N MET A 238 10.84 15.77 3.69
CA MET A 238 10.86 15.93 2.24
C MET A 238 12.25 16.38 1.78
N SER A 239 12.97 15.49 1.09
CA SER A 239 14.33 15.76 0.64
C SER A 239 14.82 14.77 -0.42
N ASP A 240 15.89 15.15 -1.12
CA ASP A 240 16.61 14.27 -2.03
C ASP A 240 17.42 13.20 -1.27
N LEU A 241 17.73 12.09 -1.96
CA LEU A 241 18.62 11.02 -1.51
C LEU A 241 19.92 11.51 -0.86
N ARG A 242 20.49 12.63 -1.33
CA ARG A 242 21.72 13.21 -0.74
C ARG A 242 21.58 13.53 0.75
N GLN A 243 20.37 13.88 1.20
CA GLN A 243 20.08 14.33 2.57
C GLN A 243 19.57 13.21 3.48
N ILE A 244 19.51 11.96 3.00
CA ILE A 244 18.98 10.83 3.79
C ILE A 244 19.74 10.61 5.11
N HIS A 245 21.01 11.01 5.18
CA HIS A 245 21.81 10.87 6.39
C HIS A 245 21.28 11.72 7.56
N ASN A 246 20.46 12.74 7.30
CA ASN A 246 19.80 13.53 8.33
C ASN A 246 18.69 12.76 9.06
N LEU A 247 18.26 11.61 8.53
CA LEU A 247 17.32 10.70 9.19
C LEU A 247 17.98 9.71 10.13
N ILE A 248 19.33 9.63 10.13
CA ILE A 248 20.05 8.73 11.03
C ILE A 248 19.79 9.22 12.46
N PRO A 249 19.18 8.40 13.33
CA PRO A 249 18.96 8.77 14.71
C PRO A 249 20.28 9.07 15.43
N ALA A 250 20.25 10.02 16.37
CA ALA A 250 21.43 10.34 17.19
C ALA A 250 21.86 9.15 18.06
N GLU A 251 20.89 8.38 18.56
CA GLU A 251 21.08 7.17 19.36
C GLU A 251 20.57 5.97 18.58
N SER A 252 21.33 4.87 18.55
CA SER A 252 20.96 3.66 17.80
C SER A 252 19.69 2.99 18.35
N ASP A 253 19.39 3.18 19.64
CA ASP A 253 18.14 2.73 20.29
C ASP A 253 16.92 3.54 19.83
N CYS A 254 17.13 4.63 19.08
CA CYS A 254 16.08 5.37 18.40
C CYS A 254 15.92 4.92 16.92
N GLY A 255 16.52 3.81 16.52
CA GLY A 255 16.38 3.25 15.18
C GLY A 255 14.97 2.76 14.86
N PHE A 256 14.76 2.42 13.58
CA PHE A 256 13.51 1.88 13.06
C PHE A 256 13.51 0.36 13.17
N SER A 257 12.37 -0.20 13.58
CA SER A 257 12.13 -1.65 13.65
C SER A 257 11.49 -2.19 12.37
N LEU A 258 10.85 -1.32 11.58
CA LEU A 258 10.29 -1.62 10.26
C LEU A 258 10.68 -0.53 9.26
N ILE A 259 11.31 -0.93 8.16
CA ILE A 259 11.70 -0.04 7.07
C ILE A 259 11.08 -0.56 5.77
N VAL A 260 10.13 0.19 5.22
CA VAL A 260 9.53 -0.09 3.91
C VAL A 260 10.21 0.78 2.85
N VAL A 261 10.53 0.23 1.70
CA VAL A 261 11.26 0.92 0.63
C VAL A 261 10.57 0.68 -0.71
N ASP A 262 10.08 1.74 -1.37
CA ASP A 262 9.51 1.69 -2.72
C ASP A 262 10.28 2.61 -3.68
N PRO A 263 11.51 2.22 -4.07
CA PRO A 263 12.38 3.11 -4.81
C PRO A 263 11.91 3.29 -6.27
N PRO A 264 12.18 4.45 -6.89
CA PRO A 264 11.82 4.73 -8.28
C PRO A 264 12.77 4.01 -9.24
N TRP A 265 12.62 2.68 -9.36
CA TRP A 265 13.44 1.82 -10.21
C TRP A 265 13.52 2.33 -11.65
N GLU A 266 14.71 2.23 -12.27
CA GLU A 266 14.89 2.60 -13.67
C GLU A 266 13.93 1.84 -14.58
N ASN A 267 13.01 2.57 -15.19
CA ASN A 267 12.05 2.01 -16.12
C ASN A 267 12.04 2.78 -17.45
N LYS A 268 12.59 2.15 -18.50
CA LYS A 268 12.62 2.70 -19.87
C LYS A 268 11.26 3.17 -20.38
N SER A 269 10.14 2.54 -19.97
CA SER A 269 8.81 2.97 -20.41
C SER A 269 8.24 4.11 -19.57
N ALA A 270 8.57 4.18 -18.27
CA ALA A 270 8.17 5.29 -17.40
C ALA A 270 8.99 6.56 -17.70
N SER A 271 10.29 6.40 -17.99
CA SER A 271 11.17 7.50 -18.39
C SER A 271 10.75 8.12 -19.73
N GLN A 272 10.19 7.33 -20.66
CA GLN A 272 9.64 7.82 -21.92
C GLN A 272 8.32 8.58 -21.75
N LYS A 273 7.55 8.28 -20.69
CA LYS A 273 6.27 8.93 -20.38
C LYS A 273 6.42 10.12 -19.41
N LEU A 274 7.64 10.44 -18.98
CA LEU A 274 7.97 11.55 -18.06
C LEU A 274 7.15 11.57 -16.75
N VAL A 275 6.63 10.41 -16.31
CA VAL A 275 5.75 10.35 -15.12
C VAL A 275 6.52 10.66 -13.83
N TYR A 276 7.83 10.41 -13.81
CA TYR A 276 8.77 10.77 -12.72
C TYR A 276 10.22 10.63 -13.20
N SER A 277 11.15 11.38 -12.59
CA SER A 277 12.59 11.22 -12.85
C SER A 277 13.14 9.96 -12.15
N THR A 278 13.67 9.01 -12.90
CA THR A 278 14.30 7.79 -12.34
C THR A 278 15.76 8.02 -11.98
N LEU A 279 16.20 7.54 -10.83
CA LEU A 279 17.62 7.53 -10.44
C LEU A 279 18.28 6.22 -10.90
N PRO A 280 19.59 6.24 -11.27
CA PRO A 280 20.30 5.00 -11.52
C PRO A 280 20.27 4.09 -10.28
N ASN A 281 19.93 2.82 -10.48
CA ASN A 281 19.68 1.89 -9.36
C ASN A 281 20.85 1.79 -8.36
N ARG A 282 22.09 2.05 -8.82
CA ARG A 282 23.29 2.05 -7.96
C ARG A 282 23.28 3.13 -6.87
N TYR A 283 22.55 4.23 -7.06
CA TYR A 283 22.41 5.25 -6.02
C TYR A 283 21.72 4.67 -4.77
N PHE A 284 20.86 3.66 -4.90
CA PHE A 284 20.21 3.04 -3.74
C PHE A 284 21.20 2.28 -2.84
N LEU A 285 22.41 1.97 -3.30
CA LEU A 285 23.49 1.42 -2.46
C LEU A 285 23.92 2.41 -1.37
N SER A 286 23.71 3.72 -1.55
CA SER A 286 24.07 4.74 -0.56
C SER A 286 23.05 4.92 0.55
N LEU A 287 21.90 4.22 0.51
CA LEU A 287 20.91 4.26 1.59
C LEU A 287 21.56 3.70 2.88
N PRO A 288 21.57 4.45 3.99
CA PRO A 288 22.22 4.02 5.22
C PRO A 288 21.30 3.09 6.04
N ILE A 289 20.72 2.06 5.40
CA ILE A 289 19.72 1.16 6.02
C ILE A 289 20.23 0.57 7.34
N LYS A 290 21.49 0.12 7.37
CA LYS A 290 22.12 -0.39 8.59
C LYS A 290 22.15 0.63 9.74
N LYS A 291 22.37 1.91 9.44
CA LYS A 291 22.40 2.99 10.45
C LYS A 291 21.01 3.47 10.86
N LEU A 292 20.00 3.24 10.01
CA LEU A 292 18.59 3.52 10.32
C LEU A 292 17.97 2.42 11.19
N THR A 293 18.57 1.23 11.19
CA THR A 293 18.06 0.05 11.91
C THR A 293 18.24 0.21 13.42
N HIS A 294 17.22 -0.19 14.18
CA HIS A 294 17.28 -0.27 15.65
C HIS A 294 18.35 -1.28 16.14
N THR A 295 18.86 -1.10 17.36
CA THR A 295 19.88 -1.97 17.99
C THR A 295 19.47 -3.44 18.11
N GLU A 296 18.17 -3.71 18.30
CA GLU A 296 17.54 -5.04 18.28
C GLU A 296 17.25 -5.58 16.87
N GLY A 297 17.57 -4.83 15.82
CA GLY A 297 17.32 -5.18 14.42
C GLY A 297 16.02 -4.61 13.84
N ALA A 298 15.84 -4.84 12.54
CA ALA A 298 14.69 -4.36 11.79
C ALA A 298 14.25 -5.33 10.68
N LEU A 299 12.95 -5.34 10.41
CA LEU A 299 12.41 -5.92 9.20
C LEU A 299 12.50 -4.90 8.06
N ILE A 300 13.11 -5.31 6.95
CA ILE A 300 13.22 -4.51 5.73
C ILE A 300 12.29 -5.09 4.68
N ALA A 301 11.43 -4.25 4.10
CA ALA A 301 10.48 -4.62 3.07
C ALA A 301 10.71 -3.77 1.81
N LEU A 302 11.20 -4.40 0.74
CA LEU A 302 11.58 -3.72 -0.50
C LEU A 302 10.65 -4.11 -1.64
N TRP A 303 9.94 -3.14 -2.21
CA TRP A 303 9.17 -3.35 -3.44
C TRP A 303 10.08 -3.50 -4.64
N VAL A 304 9.87 -4.53 -5.45
CA VAL A 304 10.70 -4.86 -6.62
C VAL A 304 9.81 -5.25 -7.80
N THR A 305 10.13 -4.72 -8.98
CA THR A 305 9.46 -5.13 -10.23
C THR A 305 9.90 -6.53 -10.66
N ASN A 306 9.12 -7.22 -11.51
CA ASN A 306 9.45 -8.56 -12.04
C ASN A 306 10.65 -8.60 -13.02
N ARG A 307 11.53 -7.60 -13.00
CA ARG A 307 12.71 -7.54 -13.86
C ARG A 307 13.86 -8.31 -13.25
N GLU A 308 14.28 -9.36 -13.93
CA GLU A 308 15.35 -10.23 -13.45
C GLU A 308 16.68 -9.51 -13.18
N LYS A 309 17.08 -8.58 -14.05
CA LYS A 309 18.29 -7.77 -13.82
C LYS A 309 18.22 -7.04 -12.47
N LEU A 310 17.04 -6.54 -12.11
CA LEU A 310 16.84 -5.83 -10.87
C LEU A 310 16.84 -6.81 -9.68
N ARG A 311 16.17 -7.95 -9.82
CA ARG A 311 16.16 -9.01 -8.80
C ARG A 311 17.58 -9.47 -8.46
N GLY A 312 18.39 -9.76 -9.47
CA GLY A 312 19.80 -10.14 -9.30
C GLY A 312 20.67 -9.04 -8.68
N PHE A 313 20.42 -7.75 -9.02
CA PHE A 313 21.10 -6.62 -8.37
C PHE A 313 20.74 -6.52 -6.88
N VAL A 314 19.47 -6.70 -6.54
CA VAL A 314 19.03 -6.65 -5.15
C VAL A 314 19.67 -7.75 -4.32
N GLU A 315 19.63 -8.98 -4.81
CA GLU A 315 20.16 -10.16 -4.10
C GLU A 315 21.68 -10.13 -3.96
N LYS A 316 22.41 -9.71 -5.00
CA LYS A 316 23.88 -9.82 -5.05
C LYS A 316 24.61 -8.58 -4.56
N GLU A 317 23.99 -7.41 -4.66
CA GLU A 317 24.65 -6.13 -4.36
C GLU A 317 23.90 -5.33 -3.29
N LEU A 318 22.60 -5.09 -3.46
CA LEU A 318 21.85 -4.16 -2.61
C LEU A 318 21.65 -4.66 -1.18
N PHE A 319 21.09 -5.85 -1.01
CA PHE A 319 20.87 -6.44 0.31
C PHE A 319 22.19 -6.66 1.08
N PRO A 320 23.25 -7.22 0.45
CA PRO A 320 24.56 -7.30 1.10
C PRO A 320 25.12 -5.93 1.51
N ALA A 321 25.02 -4.90 0.65
CA ALA A 321 25.50 -3.55 0.97
C ALA A 321 24.72 -2.92 2.14
N TRP A 322 23.43 -3.23 2.28
CA TRP A 322 22.60 -2.77 3.39
C TRP A 322 22.75 -3.61 4.66
N GLY A 323 23.46 -4.75 4.61
CA GLY A 323 23.55 -5.70 5.73
C GLY A 323 22.26 -6.48 5.98
N VAL A 324 21.43 -6.63 4.94
CA VAL A 324 20.12 -7.30 5.00
C VAL A 324 20.26 -8.76 4.59
N SER A 325 19.77 -9.66 5.44
CA SER A 325 19.64 -11.08 5.13
C SER A 325 18.25 -11.36 4.57
N TYR A 326 18.18 -11.83 3.32
CA TYR A 326 16.91 -12.22 2.69
C TYR A 326 16.22 -13.30 3.52
N ALA A 327 14.91 -13.19 3.69
CA ALA A 327 14.11 -14.12 4.48
C ALA A 327 12.87 -14.65 3.73
N ALA A 328 12.15 -13.80 3.01
CA ALA A 328 10.92 -14.20 2.32
C ALA A 328 10.59 -13.29 1.13
N THR A 329 9.74 -13.79 0.23
CA THR A 329 9.12 -13.03 -0.85
C THR A 329 7.61 -13.06 -0.72
N PHE A 330 6.99 -11.89 -0.70
CA PHE A 330 5.55 -11.73 -0.83
C PHE A 330 5.22 -11.26 -2.26
N TYR A 331 4.01 -11.56 -2.72
CA TYR A 331 3.53 -11.18 -4.05
C TYR A 331 2.29 -10.30 -3.94
N TRP A 332 2.31 -9.12 -4.55
CA TRP A 332 1.11 -8.30 -4.68
C TRP A 332 0.38 -8.62 -5.98
N LEU A 333 -0.71 -9.38 -5.91
CA LEU A 333 -1.59 -9.69 -7.03
C LEU A 333 -2.66 -8.61 -7.21
N LYS A 334 -2.76 -8.08 -8.44
CA LYS A 334 -3.66 -6.99 -8.81
C LYS A 334 -4.93 -7.53 -9.46
N VAL A 335 -6.06 -7.22 -8.85
CA VAL A 335 -7.39 -7.60 -9.32
C VAL A 335 -8.22 -6.37 -9.66
N LYS A 336 -9.28 -6.57 -10.45
CA LYS A 336 -10.34 -5.60 -10.68
C LYS A 336 -11.39 -5.71 -9.58
N SER A 337 -12.38 -4.82 -9.62
CA SER A 337 -13.48 -4.82 -8.65
C SER A 337 -14.39 -6.04 -8.72
N ASP A 338 -14.46 -6.71 -9.88
CA ASP A 338 -15.19 -7.95 -10.07
C ASP A 338 -14.38 -9.20 -9.63
N GLY A 339 -13.18 -9.01 -9.08
CA GLY A 339 -12.28 -10.09 -8.69
C GLY A 339 -11.47 -10.69 -9.85
N SER A 340 -11.72 -10.30 -11.11
CA SER A 340 -10.92 -10.75 -12.25
C SER A 340 -9.53 -10.10 -12.24
N LEU A 341 -8.54 -10.74 -12.87
CA LEU A 341 -7.20 -10.18 -12.96
C LEU A 341 -7.16 -8.96 -13.90
N ILE A 342 -6.28 -7.99 -13.60
CA ILE A 342 -6.12 -6.81 -14.46
C ILE A 342 -5.52 -7.14 -15.84
N SER A 343 -4.78 -8.25 -15.93
CA SER A 343 -4.17 -8.79 -17.14
C SER A 343 -3.92 -10.28 -16.96
N ASP A 344 -3.66 -10.99 -18.06
CA ASP A 344 -3.26 -12.39 -18.04
C ASP A 344 -1.95 -12.58 -17.24
N LEU A 345 -1.92 -13.61 -16.39
CA LEU A 345 -0.76 -13.95 -15.54
C LEU A 345 0.49 -14.22 -16.37
N ASP A 346 0.32 -14.86 -17.53
CA ASP A 346 1.40 -15.37 -18.36
C ASP A 346 1.93 -14.29 -19.34
N LEU A 347 1.44 -13.04 -19.25
CA LEU A 347 1.98 -11.90 -19.98
C LEU A 347 3.36 -11.49 -19.46
N PHE A 348 4.40 -12.05 -20.07
CA PHE A 348 5.80 -11.92 -19.67
C PHE A 348 6.26 -10.50 -19.25
N HIS A 349 5.88 -9.44 -19.98
CA HIS A 349 6.25 -8.06 -19.67
C HIS A 349 5.21 -7.26 -18.87
N HIS A 350 4.01 -7.81 -18.67
CA HIS A 350 2.85 -7.13 -18.07
C HIS A 350 2.09 -8.04 -17.10
N ARG A 351 2.84 -8.78 -16.29
CA ARG A 351 2.27 -9.66 -15.26
C ARG A 351 1.46 -8.81 -14.25
N PRO A 352 0.29 -9.27 -13.79
CA PRO A 352 -0.59 -8.54 -12.90
C PRO A 352 -0.12 -8.58 -11.44
N TYR A 353 1.17 -8.79 -11.19
CA TYR A 353 1.72 -8.83 -9.83
C TYR A 353 3.08 -8.15 -9.72
N GLU A 354 3.45 -7.75 -8.51
CA GLU A 354 4.79 -7.25 -8.15
C GLU A 354 5.31 -8.01 -6.93
N CYS A 355 6.62 -7.98 -6.69
CA CYS A 355 7.23 -8.66 -5.56
C CYS A 355 7.55 -7.67 -4.43
N LEU A 356 7.39 -8.13 -3.20
CA LEU A 356 7.87 -7.49 -1.99
C LEU A 356 8.90 -8.42 -1.34
N LEU A 357 10.14 -7.98 -1.30
CA LEU A 357 11.24 -8.75 -0.73
C LEU A 357 11.41 -8.39 0.73
N LEU A 358 11.39 -9.40 1.58
CA LEU A 358 11.51 -9.27 3.02
C LEU A 358 12.87 -9.82 3.47
N GLY A 359 13.51 -9.08 4.37
CA GLY A 359 14.76 -9.50 4.98
C GLY A 359 14.99 -8.81 6.31
N TYR A 360 15.83 -9.43 7.13
CA TYR A 360 16.21 -8.88 8.43
C TYR A 360 17.54 -8.16 8.34
N CYS A 361 17.57 -6.92 8.83
CA CYS A 361 18.79 -6.20 9.13
C CYS A 361 19.08 -6.39 10.61
N HIS A 362 20.23 -6.98 10.94
CA HIS A 362 20.63 -7.20 12.32
C HIS A 362 21.07 -5.88 12.95
N GLY A 363 20.73 -5.61 14.20
CA GLY A 363 21.33 -4.50 14.94
C GLY A 363 22.67 -4.90 15.58
N GLU A 364 23.40 -3.94 16.14
CA GLU A 364 24.72 -4.20 16.76
C GLU A 364 24.63 -4.98 18.08
N GLY A 365 23.48 -4.93 18.77
CA GLY A 365 23.23 -5.65 20.04
C GLY A 365 22.55 -7.01 19.88
N MET A 366 22.39 -7.51 18.65
CA MET A 366 21.55 -8.67 18.37
C MET A 366 22.32 -9.99 18.57
N ASP A 367 22.11 -10.64 19.73
CA ASP A 367 22.64 -11.97 20.04
C ASP A 367 21.91 -13.10 19.26
N SER A 368 22.57 -14.25 19.12
CA SER A 368 22.02 -15.45 18.43
C SER A 368 20.72 -15.96 19.06
N GLU A 369 20.49 -15.68 20.34
CA GLU A 369 19.26 -16.03 21.07
C GLU A 369 18.05 -15.19 20.59
N TYR A 370 18.27 -13.96 20.12
CA TYR A 370 17.20 -13.09 19.63
C TYR A 370 16.65 -13.52 18.26
N GLN A 371 17.48 -14.10 17.40
CA GLN A 371 17.02 -14.69 16.14
C GLN A 371 16.00 -15.81 16.36
N SER A 372 16.08 -16.52 17.49
CA SER A 372 15.13 -17.59 17.83
C SER A 372 13.74 -17.09 18.24
N ARG A 373 13.63 -15.81 18.65
CA ARG A 373 12.39 -15.17 19.09
C ARG A 373 11.60 -14.53 17.95
N LEU A 374 12.23 -14.30 16.80
CA LEU A 374 11.54 -13.75 15.64
C LEU A 374 10.54 -14.77 15.09
N LYS A 375 9.31 -14.34 14.84
CA LYS A 375 8.36 -15.21 14.14
C LYS A 375 8.91 -15.52 12.75
N PRO A 376 8.91 -16.79 12.32
CA PRO A 376 9.34 -17.13 10.98
C PRO A 376 8.43 -16.42 9.98
N LEU A 377 9.04 -15.67 9.06
CA LEU A 377 8.33 -15.05 7.94
C LEU A 377 7.69 -16.16 7.10
N GLN A 378 6.39 -16.03 6.85
CA GLN A 378 5.65 -16.96 6.00
C GLN A 378 6.04 -16.69 4.55
N ASP A 379 7.01 -17.42 4.02
CA ASP A 379 7.43 -17.24 2.63
C ASP A 379 6.26 -17.45 1.66
N ASN A 380 6.33 -16.77 0.51
CA ASN A 380 5.37 -16.89 -0.58
C ASN A 380 3.93 -16.46 -0.25
N GLN A 381 3.74 -15.49 0.66
CA GLN A 381 2.43 -14.89 0.93
C GLN A 381 1.95 -14.04 -0.26
N VAL A 382 0.66 -14.15 -0.61
CA VAL A 382 0.03 -13.36 -1.67
C VAL A 382 -0.87 -12.28 -1.07
N ILE A 383 -0.55 -11.03 -1.35
CA ILE A 383 -1.38 -9.86 -1.04
C ILE A 383 -2.22 -9.55 -2.28
N ILE A 384 -3.54 -9.54 -2.14
CA ILE A 384 -4.48 -9.20 -3.21
C ILE A 384 -5.05 -7.82 -2.93
N SER A 385 -5.05 -6.93 -3.92
CA SER A 385 -5.79 -5.67 -3.82
C SER A 385 -6.21 -5.14 -5.19
N ILE A 386 -7.20 -4.24 -5.18
CA ILE A 386 -7.46 -3.38 -6.34
C ILE A 386 -6.36 -2.32 -6.38
N PRO A 387 -5.66 -2.12 -7.52
CA PRO A 387 -4.66 -1.07 -7.63
C PRO A 387 -5.32 0.32 -7.58
N GLY A 388 -4.67 1.26 -6.88
CA GLY A 388 -5.03 2.67 -6.91
C GLY A 388 -4.41 3.40 -8.10
N ASP A 389 -3.97 4.64 -7.88
CA ASP A 389 -3.29 5.44 -8.90
C ASP A 389 -1.84 5.00 -9.19
N TYR A 390 -1.10 5.73 -10.04
CA TYR A 390 0.18 5.32 -10.62
C TYR A 390 1.19 5.09 -9.50
N SER A 391 1.72 3.87 -9.44
CA SER A 391 2.69 3.45 -8.43
C SER A 391 2.19 3.53 -6.97
N ARG A 392 0.87 3.60 -6.72
CA ARG A 392 0.32 3.53 -5.36
C ARG A 392 0.16 2.08 -4.91
N LYS A 393 1.07 1.63 -4.03
CA LYS A 393 1.06 0.29 -3.43
C LYS A 393 0.00 0.20 -2.33
N PRO A 394 -0.52 -1.00 -2.01
CA PRO A 394 -1.40 -1.16 -0.86
C PRO A 394 -0.61 -0.89 0.45
N PRO A 395 -1.26 -0.33 1.48
CA PRO A 395 -0.66 -0.14 2.80
C PRO A 395 -0.47 -1.49 3.49
N ILE A 396 0.77 -1.98 3.51
CA ILE A 396 1.14 -3.30 4.05
C ILE A 396 1.64 -3.26 5.50
N GLY A 397 1.78 -2.06 6.08
CA GLY A 397 2.44 -1.88 7.38
C GLY A 397 1.87 -2.78 8.47
N GLU A 398 0.54 -2.82 8.61
CA GLU A 398 -0.15 -3.66 9.61
C GLU A 398 0.08 -5.16 9.41
N LEU A 399 0.18 -5.63 8.16
CA LEU A 399 0.51 -7.03 7.88
C LEU A 399 1.93 -7.37 8.29
N LEU A 400 2.86 -6.43 8.10
CA LEU A 400 4.27 -6.66 8.44
C LEU A 400 4.53 -6.56 9.94
N MET A 401 3.70 -5.83 10.69
CA MET A 401 3.87 -5.63 12.13
C MET A 401 3.97 -6.93 12.94
N GLU A 402 3.37 -8.03 12.48
CA GLU A 402 3.46 -9.32 13.17
C GLU A 402 4.85 -9.97 13.10
N TYR A 403 5.70 -9.53 12.17
CA TYR A 403 7.06 -10.04 11.93
C TYR A 403 8.16 -9.08 12.40
N VAL A 404 7.77 -7.91 12.89
CA VAL A 404 8.68 -6.91 13.48
C VAL A 404 9.15 -7.42 14.85
N PRO A 405 10.43 -7.24 15.23
CA PRO A 405 10.92 -7.55 16.57
C PRO A 405 10.02 -6.91 17.65
N GLU A 406 9.86 -7.55 18.82
CA GLU A 406 8.84 -7.24 19.85
C GLU A 406 8.99 -5.88 20.58
N LEU A 407 9.57 -4.87 19.94
CA LEU A 407 9.66 -3.51 20.44
C LEU A 407 8.29 -2.83 20.37
N LYS A 408 7.83 -2.31 21.50
CA LYS A 408 6.60 -1.53 21.59
C LYS A 408 6.88 -0.18 22.28
N PRO A 409 6.54 0.95 21.64
CA PRO A 409 6.01 1.09 20.28
C PRO A 409 7.10 0.87 19.21
N ALA A 410 6.76 0.16 18.14
CA ALA A 410 7.67 -0.02 17.01
C ALA A 410 7.78 1.28 16.21
N ARG A 411 9.01 1.68 15.87
CA ARG A 411 9.25 2.83 14.99
C ARG A 411 9.30 2.37 13.54
N CYS A 412 8.46 2.98 12.71
CA CYS A 412 8.31 2.61 11.31
C CYS A 412 8.68 3.79 10.39
N ILE A 413 9.36 3.48 9.29
CA ILE A 413 9.67 4.45 8.24
C ILE A 413 9.37 3.88 6.85
N GLU A 414 8.81 4.71 5.99
CA GLU A 414 8.70 4.45 4.56
C GLU A 414 9.66 5.35 3.78
N LEU A 415 10.55 4.74 3.00
CA LEU A 415 11.50 5.42 2.13
C LEU A 415 10.94 5.50 0.70
N PHE A 416 11.12 6.67 0.09
CA PHE A 416 10.50 7.07 -1.18
C PHE A 416 8.96 7.17 -1.11
N ALA A 417 8.45 7.50 0.08
CA ALA A 417 7.03 7.61 0.36
C ALA A 417 6.34 8.69 -0.50
N ARG A 418 5.09 8.41 -0.88
CA ARG A 418 4.18 9.34 -1.54
C ARG A 418 2.85 9.53 -0.80
N GLU A 419 2.66 8.74 0.25
CA GLU A 419 1.51 8.71 1.14
C GLU A 419 2.02 8.61 2.57
N MET A 420 1.32 9.23 3.53
CA MET A 420 1.68 9.13 4.94
C MET A 420 0.71 8.23 5.68
N LEU A 421 1.21 7.59 6.72
CA LEU A 421 0.47 6.73 7.62
C LEU A 421 0.60 7.24 9.06
N ALA A 422 -0.45 7.05 9.86
CA ALA A 422 -0.40 7.42 11.28
C ALA A 422 0.65 6.59 12.03
N GLY A 423 1.46 7.22 12.88
CA GLY A 423 2.54 6.56 13.63
C GLY A 423 3.83 6.34 12.84
N TRP A 424 3.90 6.78 11.57
CA TRP A 424 5.03 6.51 10.67
C TRP A 424 5.82 7.77 10.32
N ILE A 425 7.08 7.55 9.96
CA ILE A 425 7.90 8.55 9.29
C ILE A 425 7.86 8.28 7.77
N SER A 426 7.51 9.29 6.98
CA SER A 426 7.50 9.22 5.52
C SER A 426 8.65 10.06 4.95
N TRP A 427 9.57 9.43 4.23
CA TRP A 427 10.70 10.11 3.60
C TRP A 427 10.66 9.97 2.09
N GLY A 428 10.93 11.05 1.38
CA GLY A 428 11.03 11.05 -0.08
C GLY A 428 10.93 12.45 -0.65
N ASN A 429 10.86 12.56 -1.98
CA ASN A 429 10.69 13.86 -2.62
C ASN A 429 9.24 14.34 -2.63
N GLU A 430 8.26 13.45 -2.40
CA GLU A 430 6.83 13.78 -2.54
C GLU A 430 5.94 13.11 -1.47
N PRO A 431 6.30 13.09 -0.18
CA PRO A 431 5.51 12.40 0.86
C PRO A 431 4.07 12.92 0.99
N LEU A 432 3.79 14.15 0.51
CA LEU A 432 2.47 14.77 0.52
C LEU A 432 1.65 14.53 -0.75
N HIS A 433 2.13 13.74 -1.71
CA HIS A 433 1.48 13.59 -3.02
C HIS A 433 0.02 13.09 -2.92
N PHE A 434 -0.24 12.09 -2.08
CA PHE A 434 -1.60 11.59 -1.82
C PHE A 434 -2.30 12.25 -0.62
N GLN A 435 -1.67 13.27 -0.03
CA GLN A 435 -2.17 13.97 1.15
C GLN A 435 -2.93 15.26 0.84
N GLU A 436 -3.05 15.65 -0.43
CA GLU A 436 -3.86 16.80 -0.81
C GLU A 436 -5.34 16.59 -0.45
N LEU A 437 -6.00 17.64 0.06
CA LEU A 437 -7.37 17.60 0.56
C LEU A 437 -8.37 17.01 -0.46
N ARG A 438 -8.10 17.10 -1.77
CA ARG A 438 -8.91 16.50 -2.85
C ARG A 438 -9.08 14.98 -2.73
N TYR A 439 -8.12 14.29 -2.10
CA TYR A 439 -8.19 12.85 -1.87
C TYR A 439 -9.07 12.48 -0.67
N PHE A 440 -9.54 13.46 0.09
CA PHE A 440 -10.28 13.27 1.33
C PHE A 440 -11.70 13.83 1.24
N ARG A 441 -12.56 13.32 2.12
CA ARG A 441 -13.89 13.83 2.44
C ARG A 441 -13.90 14.16 3.93
N GLY A 442 -14.43 15.32 4.30
CA GLY A 442 -14.63 15.65 5.71
C GLY A 442 -15.70 14.75 6.32
N THR A 443 -15.46 14.21 7.51
CA THR A 443 -16.52 13.55 8.27
C THR A 443 -17.40 14.64 8.88
N ARG A 444 -18.62 14.83 8.38
CA ARG A 444 -19.63 15.58 9.13
C ARG A 444 -19.88 14.79 10.41
N GLU A 445 -19.58 15.39 11.56
CA GLU A 445 -20.04 14.86 12.84
C GLU A 445 -21.55 14.66 12.73
N LYS A 446 -22.01 13.42 12.88
CA LYS A 446 -23.43 13.16 13.08
C LYS A 446 -23.74 13.73 14.46
N GLY A 447 -24.32 14.93 14.49
CA GLY A 447 -24.86 15.56 15.69
C GLY A 447 -26.01 14.76 16.28
#